data_AF-A0A366MT73-F1
#
_entry.id   AF-A0A366MT73-F1
#
_cell.length_a   1.000
_cell.length_b   1.000
_cell.length_c   1.000
_cell.angle_alpha   90.00
_cell.angle_beta   90.00
_cell.angle_gamma   90.00
#
_symmetry.space_group_name_H-M   'P 1'
#
loop_
_entity.id
_entity.type
_entity.pdbx_description
1 polymer ?
#
loop_
_entity_poly.entity_id
_entity_poly.type
_entity_poly.pdbx_seq_one_letter_code
_entity_poly.pdbx_strand_id
1 'polypeptide(L)'
;MSDFIDCPDCNNKILSRLGTICPNCGFTVGYFNGDKRRKSYAKLFALNVFTPFLVFFTVLFSQINIYSFIFSIVFAIFMAFKSCPIHFRDIFASRFEKIFFWGVWIVFNSFLIVLVANITYKSI
;
A
#
# COMPACT_ATOMS: atom_id res chain seq x y z
N MET A 1 29.14 11.85 8.39
CA MET A 1 29.83 11.99 7.09
C MET A 1 28.73 12.03 6.03
N SER A 2 28.69 13.07 5.20
CA SER A 2 27.67 13.21 4.16
C SER A 2 28.13 12.47 2.90
N ASP A 3 27.41 11.41 2.52
CA ASP A 3 27.71 10.66 1.31
C ASP A 3 27.22 11.42 0.07
N PHE A 4 28.07 11.47 -0.96
CA PHE A 4 27.76 12.08 -2.25
C PHE A 4 27.62 10.99 -3.31
N ILE A 5 26.67 11.20 -4.23
CA ILE A 5 26.47 10.37 -5.43
C ILE A 5 26.58 11.24 -6.66
N ASP A 6 26.97 10.65 -7.80
CA ASP A 6 26.92 11.34 -9.08
C ASP A 6 25.48 11.30 -9.61
N CYS A 7 24.99 12.46 -10.08
CA CYS A 7 23.67 12.57 -10.66
C CYS A 7 23.58 11.74 -11.95
N PRO A 8 22.58 10.86 -12.12
CA PRO A 8 22.49 9.99 -13.29
C PRO A 8 22.27 10.75 -14.61
N ASP A 9 21.75 11.98 -14.56
CA ASP A 9 21.41 12.75 -15.75
C ASP A 9 22.54 13.70 -16.19
N CYS A 10 23.32 14.24 -15.25
CA CYS A 10 24.34 15.25 -15.55
C CYS A 10 25.70 15.02 -14.90
N ASN A 11 25.91 13.87 -14.23
CA ASN A 11 27.12 13.49 -13.50
C ASN A 11 27.62 14.51 -12.47
N ASN A 12 26.78 15.46 -12.06
CA ASN A 12 27.11 16.40 -11.00
C ASN A 12 27.03 15.73 -9.63
N LYS A 13 27.95 16.06 -8.72
CA LYS A 13 27.96 15.50 -7.36
C LYS A 13 26.82 16.10 -6.54
N ILE A 14 25.92 15.23 -6.08
CA ILE A 14 24.77 15.60 -5.24
C ILE A 14 24.79 14.79 -3.95
N LEU A 15 24.14 15.30 -2.91
CA LEU A 15 23.97 14.56 -1.66
C LEU A 15 23.13 13.30 -1.93
N SER A 16 23.51 12.17 -1.33
CA SER A 16 22.76 10.91 -1.42
C SER A 16 21.42 10.93 -0.65
N ARG A 17 21.09 12.07 -0.01
CA ARG A 17 19.91 12.22 0.82
C ARG A 17 18.65 12.26 -0.04
N LEU A 18 17.66 11.46 0.37
CA LEU A 18 16.29 11.55 -0.11
C LEU A 18 15.77 12.99 -0.17
N GLY A 19 15.16 13.34 -1.29
CA GLY A 19 14.61 14.68 -1.53
C GLY A 19 15.63 15.72 -2.01
N THR A 20 16.91 15.36 -2.15
CA THR A 20 17.90 16.25 -2.76
C THR A 20 17.55 16.47 -4.24
N ILE A 21 17.48 17.73 -4.65
CA ILE A 21 17.27 18.14 -6.05
C ILE A 21 18.62 18.53 -6.63
N CYS A 22 19.00 17.95 -7.77
CA CYS A 22 20.21 18.35 -8.49
C CYS A 22 20.05 19.79 -9.00
N PRO A 23 20.96 20.71 -8.64
CA PRO A 23 20.84 22.12 -9.04
C PRO A 23 21.04 22.35 -10.54
N ASN A 24 21.65 21.40 -11.26
CA ASN A 24 22.01 21.56 -12.68
C ASN A 24 20.92 21.03 -13.63
N CYS A 25 20.35 19.85 -13.35
CA CYS A 25 19.36 19.20 -14.23
C CYS A 25 17.98 18.99 -13.59
N GLY A 26 17.79 19.33 -12.30
CA GLY A 26 16.51 19.16 -11.60
C GLY A 26 16.20 17.73 -11.16
N PHE A 27 17.11 16.77 -11.34
CA PHE A 27 16.93 15.38 -10.90
C PHE A 27 16.73 15.28 -9.38
N THR A 28 15.65 14.62 -8.95
CA THR A 28 15.35 14.35 -7.53
C THR A 28 15.84 12.98 -7.07
N VAL A 29 16.57 12.95 -5.95
CA VAL A 29 16.95 11.71 -5.26
C VAL A 29 15.73 11.10 -4.57
N GLY A 30 15.18 10.04 -5.16
CA GLY A 30 14.04 9.28 -4.68
C GLY A 30 14.44 7.98 -4.00
N TYR A 31 13.50 7.41 -3.22
CA TYR A 31 13.72 6.21 -2.40
C TYR A 31 14.07 4.95 -3.18
N PHE A 32 13.65 4.88 -4.44
CA PHE A 32 13.87 3.73 -5.31
C PHE A 32 14.58 4.10 -6.62
N ASN A 33 15.41 5.15 -6.62
CA ASN A 33 16.16 5.52 -7.82
C ASN A 33 17.06 4.35 -8.26
N GLY A 34 16.80 3.81 -9.46
CA GLY A 34 17.53 2.66 -10.01
C GLY A 34 17.13 1.28 -9.44
N ASP A 35 16.17 1.21 -8.52
CA ASP A 35 15.82 -0.04 -7.83
C ASP A 35 14.65 -0.77 -8.51
N LYS A 36 14.86 -2.06 -8.83
CA LYS A 36 13.82 -2.95 -9.39
C LYS A 36 12.64 -3.14 -8.43
N ARG A 37 12.82 -2.88 -7.13
CA ARG A 37 11.77 -2.97 -6.09
C ARG A 37 10.70 -1.88 -6.19
N ARG A 38 10.96 -0.76 -6.90
CA ARG A 38 10.03 0.39 -7.00
C ARG A 38 8.61 -0.03 -7.37
N LYS A 39 8.47 -0.81 -8.45
CA LYS A 39 7.16 -1.20 -9.00
C LYS A 39 6.41 -2.09 -8.03
N SER A 40 7.10 -3.02 -7.38
CA SER A 40 6.51 -3.96 -6.44
C SER A 40 6.12 -3.27 -5.13
N TYR A 41 6.93 -2.32 -4.64
CA TYR A 41 6.58 -1.49 -3.48
C TYR A 41 5.35 -0.61 -3.75
N ALA A 42 5.31 0.06 -4.91
CA ALA A 42 4.15 0.86 -5.30
C ALA A 42 2.86 0.01 -5.36
N LYS A 43 2.97 -1.23 -5.86
CA LYS A 43 1.86 -2.19 -5.87
C LYS A 43 1.42 -2.58 -4.46
N LEU A 44 2.35 -2.91 -3.56
CA LEU A 44 2.05 -3.22 -2.15
C LEU A 44 1.36 -2.05 -1.46
N PHE A 45 1.89 -0.84 -1.65
CA PHE A 45 1.33 0.39 -1.10
C PHE A 45 -0.10 0.59 -1.60
N ALA A 46 -0.33 0.46 -2.90
CA ALA A 46 -1.66 0.62 -3.45
C ALA A 46 -2.66 -0.44 -2.95
N LEU A 47 -2.21 -1.69 -2.79
CA LEU A 47 -3.02 -2.78 -2.27
C LEU A 47 -3.35 -2.65 -0.77
N ASN A 48 -2.50 -1.99 0.02
CA ASN A 48 -2.76 -1.84 1.46
C ASN A 48 -3.41 -0.51 1.82
N VAL A 49 -3.24 0.53 1.01
CA VAL A 49 -3.79 1.86 1.30
C VAL A 49 -5.06 2.11 0.49
N PHE A 50 -5.08 1.91 -0.83
CA PHE A 50 -6.24 2.27 -1.65
C PHE A 50 -7.31 1.18 -1.72
N THR A 51 -6.90 -0.09 -1.79
CA THR A 51 -7.84 -1.23 -1.89
C THR A 51 -8.83 -1.31 -0.72
N PRO A 52 -8.44 -1.09 0.55
CA PRO A 52 -9.40 -1.12 1.65
C PRO A 52 -10.55 -0.13 1.49
N PHE A 53 -10.30 1.08 0.96
CA PHE A 53 -11.36 2.05 0.70
C PHE A 53 -12.32 1.56 -0.38
N LEU A 54 -11.80 0.98 -1.47
CA LEU A 54 -12.63 0.41 -2.54
C LEU A 54 -13.53 -0.71 -1.98
N VAL A 55 -12.94 -1.62 -1.19
CA VAL A 55 -13.69 -2.72 -0.56
C VAL A 55 -14.73 -2.18 0.40
N PHE A 56 -14.39 -1.18 1.22
CA PHE A 56 -15.30 -0.54 2.15
C PHE A 56 -16.54 0.03 1.44
N PHE A 57 -16.36 0.83 0.39
CA PHE A 57 -17.49 1.37 -0.37
C PHE A 57 -18.30 0.26 -1.03
N THR A 58 -17.64 -0.77 -1.55
CA THR A 58 -18.32 -1.90 -2.18
C THR A 58 -19.24 -2.62 -1.19
N VAL A 59 -18.77 -2.89 0.03
CA VAL A 59 -19.57 -3.50 1.11
C VAL A 59 -20.70 -2.57 1.57
N LEU A 60 -20.43 -1.26 1.64
CA LEU A 60 -21.41 -0.27 2.09
C LEU A 60 -22.57 -0.13 1.10
N PHE A 61 -22.30 -0.09 -0.21
CA PHE A 61 -23.36 0.05 -1.21
C PHE A 61 -24.06 -1.28 -1.54
N SER A 62 -23.39 -2.41 -1.37
CA SER A 62 -23.96 -3.72 -1.67
C SER A 62 -25.03 -4.17 -0.66
N GLN A 63 -25.13 -3.53 0.51
CA GLN A 63 -26.08 -3.89 1.57
C GLN A 63 -27.56 -3.80 1.16
N ILE A 64 -27.87 -3.15 0.03
CA ILE A 64 -29.24 -3.00 -0.48
C ILE A 64 -29.81 -4.34 -0.98
N ASN A 65 -28.96 -5.23 -1.49
CA ASN A 65 -29.37 -6.52 -2.04
C ASN A 65 -28.50 -7.63 -1.46
N ILE A 66 -29.12 -8.66 -0.87
CA ILE A 66 -28.42 -9.78 -0.22
C ILE A 66 -27.44 -10.49 -1.16
N TYR A 67 -27.77 -10.64 -2.44
CA TYR A 67 -26.88 -11.28 -3.42
C TYR A 67 -25.64 -10.42 -3.69
N SER A 68 -25.82 -9.11 -3.86
CA SER A 68 -24.72 -8.15 -4.01
C SER A 68 -23.86 -8.10 -2.75
N PHE A 69 -24.48 -8.20 -1.57
CA PHE A 69 -23.80 -8.21 -0.29
C PHE A 69 -22.89 -9.44 -0.14
N ILE A 70 -23.40 -10.64 -0.43
CA ILE A 70 -22.60 -11.88 -0.43
C ILE A 70 -21.42 -11.75 -1.40
N PHE A 71 -21.66 -11.25 -2.62
CA PHE A 71 -20.59 -11.03 -3.59
C PHE A 71 -19.52 -10.06 -3.06
N SER A 72 -19.93 -8.97 -2.40
CA SER A 72 -18.99 -8.01 -1.81
C SER A 72 -18.14 -8.61 -0.69
N ILE A 73 -18.68 -9.54 0.10
CA ILE A 73 -17.91 -10.27 1.13
C ILE A 73 -16.85 -11.16 0.48
N VAL A 74 -17.22 -11.93 -0.55
CA VAL A 74 -16.27 -12.78 -1.29
C VAL A 74 -15.16 -11.92 -1.91
N PHE A 75 -15.54 -10.80 -2.51
CA PHE A 75 -14.58 -9.82 -3.06
C PHE A 75 -13.67 -9.24 -1.97
N ALA A 76 -14.21 -8.90 -0.80
CA ALA A 76 -13.43 -8.39 0.33
C ALA A 76 -12.38 -9.41 0.81
N ILE A 77 -12.77 -10.69 0.96
CA ILE A 77 -11.86 -11.77 1.36
C ILE A 77 -10.76 -11.97 0.30
N PHE A 78 -11.12 -11.97 -0.98
CA PHE A 78 -10.16 -12.08 -2.07
C PHE A 78 -9.13 -10.94 -2.05
N MET A 79 -9.58 -9.71 -1.87
CA MET A 79 -8.70 -8.53 -1.78
C MET A 79 -7.84 -8.55 -0.51
N ALA A 80 -8.38 -9.02 0.62
CA ALA A 80 -7.64 -9.21 1.86
C ALA A 80 -6.46 -10.18 1.69
N PHE A 81 -6.70 -11.32 1.02
CA PHE A 81 -5.66 -12.29 0.72
C PHE A 81 -4.58 -11.70 -0.20
N LYS A 82 -4.98 -11.01 -1.27
CA LYS A 82 -4.07 -10.42 -2.25
C LYS A 82 -3.24 -9.26 -1.70
N SER A 83 -3.80 -8.50 -0.76
CA SER A 83 -3.12 -7.37 -0.10
C SER A 83 -2.20 -7.79 1.04
N CYS A 84 -2.25 -9.06 1.47
CA CYS A 84 -1.51 -9.55 2.61
C CYS A 84 0.01 -9.28 2.49
N PRO A 85 0.64 -8.59 3.47
CA PRO A 85 2.08 -8.30 3.46
C PRO A 85 2.98 -9.53 3.32
N ILE A 86 2.47 -10.73 3.63
CA ILE A 86 3.18 -12.00 3.46
C ILE A 86 3.62 -12.24 2.01
N HIS A 87 2.85 -11.80 1.02
CA HIS A 87 3.20 -11.97 -0.39
C HIS A 87 4.34 -11.06 -0.87
N PHE A 88 4.81 -10.14 -0.03
CA PHE A 88 5.71 -9.06 -0.39
C PHE A 88 6.95 -9.00 0.50
N ARG A 89 7.33 -10.13 1.13
CA ARG A 89 8.41 -10.23 2.13
C ARG A 89 9.75 -9.65 1.68
N ASP A 90 10.08 -9.77 0.39
CA ASP A 90 11.38 -9.36 -0.16
C ASP A 90 11.46 -7.88 -0.56
N ILE A 91 10.37 -7.12 -0.38
CA ILE A 91 10.27 -5.72 -0.79
C ILE A 91 10.65 -4.77 0.35
N PHE A 92 10.42 -5.18 1.59
CA PHE A 92 10.64 -4.34 2.76
C PHE A 92 12.13 -4.04 2.96
N ALA A 93 12.50 -2.77 2.93
CA ALA A 93 13.87 -2.34 3.18
C ALA A 93 14.17 -2.25 4.69
N SER A 94 13.14 -2.00 5.51
CA SER A 94 13.28 -1.82 6.95
C SER A 94 12.29 -2.66 7.76
N ARG A 95 12.63 -2.97 9.02
CA ARG A 95 11.69 -3.61 9.96
C ARG A 95 10.47 -2.73 10.22
N PHE A 96 10.64 -1.41 10.21
CA PHE A 96 9.56 -0.44 10.37
C PHE A 96 8.51 -0.58 9.28
N GLU A 97 8.89 -0.61 8.00
CA GLU A 97 7.95 -0.79 6.89
C GLU A 97 7.15 -2.08 7.04
N LYS A 98 7.82 -3.18 7.40
CA LYS A 98 7.15 -4.46 7.60
C LYS A 98 6.08 -4.37 8.70
N ILE A 99 6.40 -3.75 9.83
CA ILE A 99 5.44 -3.54 10.94
C ILE A 99 4.31 -2.61 10.50
N PHE A 100 4.63 -1.52 9.81
CA PHE A 100 3.66 -0.54 9.32
C PHE A 100 2.62 -1.19 8.40
N PHE A 101 3.05 -1.92 7.36
CA PHE A 101 2.13 -2.55 6.41
C PHE A 101 1.32 -3.67 7.06
N TRP A 102 1.88 -4.41 8.01
CA TRP A 102 1.12 -5.36 8.83
C TRP A 102 0.06 -4.67 9.67
N GLY A 103 0.40 -3.57 10.34
CA GLY A 103 -0.53 -2.78 11.13
C GLY A 103 -1.69 -2.25 10.29
N VAL A 104 -1.39 -1.62 9.15
CA VAL A 104 -2.39 -1.12 8.19
C VAL A 104 -3.32 -2.25 7.74
N TRP A 105 -2.76 -3.39 7.33
CA TRP A 105 -3.54 -4.54 6.87
C TRP A 105 -4.47 -5.08 7.98
N ILE A 106 -3.98 -5.27 9.21
CA ILE A 106 -4.79 -5.78 10.32
C ILE A 106 -5.92 -4.79 10.67
N VAL A 107 -5.61 -3.50 10.79
CA VAL A 107 -6.59 -2.48 11.16
C VAL A 107 -7.73 -2.40 10.14
N PHE A 108 -7.41 -2.37 8.84
CA PHE A 108 -8.46 -2.29 7.82
C PHE A 108 -9.29 -3.57 7.72
N ASN A 109 -8.68 -4.75 7.79
CA ASN A 109 -9.44 -6.00 7.70
C ASN A 109 -10.30 -6.23 8.96
N SER A 110 -9.80 -5.91 10.15
CA SER A 110 -10.62 -5.98 11.37
C SER A 110 -11.80 -5.01 11.32
N PHE A 111 -11.59 -3.79 10.83
CA PHE A 111 -12.67 -2.83 10.61
C PHE A 111 -13.72 -3.36 9.62
N LEU A 112 -13.31 -3.97 8.51
CA LEU A 112 -14.23 -4.57 7.53
C LEU A 112 -15.02 -5.74 8.13
N ILE A 113 -14.39 -6.58 8.96
CA ILE A 113 -15.09 -7.68 9.65
C ILE A 113 -16.19 -7.12 10.57
N VAL A 114 -15.87 -6.09 11.35
CA VAL A 114 -16.84 -5.43 12.24
C VAL A 114 -17.98 -4.78 11.43
N LEU A 115 -17.67 -4.15 10.29
CA LEU A 115 -18.69 -3.58 9.41
C LEU A 115 -19.66 -4.66 8.88
N VAL A 116 -19.12 -5.75 8.35
CA VAL A 116 -19.91 -6.88 7.83
C VAL A 116 -20.76 -7.50 8.94
N ALA A 117 -20.21 -7.70 10.13
CA ALA A 117 -20.94 -8.22 11.29
C ALA A 117 -22.11 -7.31 11.70
N ASN A 118 -21.88 -5.99 11.74
CA ASN A 118 -22.94 -5.02 12.07
C ASN A 118 -24.06 -4.99 11.03
N ILE A 119 -23.73 -5.01 9.73
CA ILE A 119 -24.73 -5.06 8.66
C ILE A 119 -25.55 -6.36 8.76
N THR A 120 -24.87 -7.48 9.02
CA THR A 120 -25.52 -8.80 9.15
C THR A 120 -26.44 -8.85 10.36
N TYR A 121 -25.99 -8.35 11.53
CA TYR A 121 -26.82 -8.29 12.74
C TYR A 121 -28.05 -7.41 12.57
N LYS A 122 -27.94 -6.28 11.86
CA LYS A 122 -29.08 -5.41 11.56
C LYS A 122 -30.09 -6.03 10.57
N SER A 123 -29.63 -6.92 9.70
CA SER A 123 -30.44 -7.53 8.64
C SER A 123 -31.21 -8.78 9.11
N ILE A 124 -30.89 -9.32 10.29
CA ILE A 124 -31.61 -10.41 10.97
C ILE A 124 -32.66 -9.79 11.88
#